data_AF-A0A7S1ZWT8-F1
#
_entry.id   AF-A0A7S1ZWT8-F1
#
_cell.length_a   1.000
_cell.length_b   1.000
_cell.length_c   1.000
_cell.angle_alpha   90.00
_cell.angle_beta   90.00
_cell.angle_gamma   90.00
#
_symmetry.space_group_name_H-M   'P 1'
#
loop_
_entity.id
_entity.type
_entity.pdbx_description
1 polymer ?
#
loop_
_entity_poly.entity_id
_entity_poly.type
_entity_poly.pdbx_seq_one_letter_code
_entity_poly.pdbx_strand_id
1 'polypeptide(L)'
;MKPRHAFVITAALFFPVKASLRRTVANDRNRYRNPNESAYTKQCKALVSEIEEGPEKEGSVSWNQELNCETSGGEIFTIEDTPLEWIQSNLASNTLISGDSDLILPIGATVNHDIGKIKPNGLTEFRNRPVKGKRRKLAVVQGVRTVLVVRVRASGGETTQSMAALADSVFGAASGLANANDPVNLRSQVLECSYNKLEFVPLTDRTRVTQNFGGSDIVNGAVTVDVNTAVSEGHTVMRNAITSQLKIMFDVSHPRQLADHIMYCLPPGTMGGIAYAFINGWMSVYNDSWCTFPSVQMHEMGHNLNLAHSNEARAYNDQSGVMGYSYRQDDGPQMCFNAAKSWQLGWYE
;
A
#
# COMPACT_ATOMS: atom_id res chain seq x y z
N MET A 1 50.03 50.71 54.05
CA MET A 1 48.67 51.10 53.62
C MET A 1 47.67 50.22 54.36
N LYS A 2 46.86 50.82 55.24
CA LYS A 2 45.72 50.26 55.98
C LYS A 2 44.42 50.75 55.28
N PRO A 3 43.19 50.27 55.59
CA PRO A 3 42.76 48.91 55.98
C PRO A 3 41.28 48.56 55.58
N ARG A 4 40.74 47.45 56.17
CA ARG A 4 39.31 47.17 56.55
C ARG A 4 38.32 46.68 55.48
N HIS A 5 37.35 45.81 55.73
CA HIS A 5 36.93 44.93 56.83
C HIS A 5 35.85 43.98 56.26
N ALA A 6 35.66 42.82 56.91
CA ALA A 6 34.61 41.84 56.68
C ALA A 6 33.20 42.40 56.98
N PHE A 7 32.14 41.77 56.44
CA PHE A 7 30.94 41.43 57.22
C PHE A 7 30.06 40.39 56.51
N VAL A 8 29.52 39.49 57.34
CA VAL A 8 28.48 38.46 57.13
C VAL A 8 27.14 39.09 56.71
N ILE A 9 26.23 38.36 56.03
CA ILE A 9 24.75 38.39 56.20
C ILE A 9 24.13 37.26 55.32
N THR A 10 23.60 36.17 55.90
CA THR A 10 22.20 35.87 56.30
C THR A 10 21.20 35.66 55.15
N ALA A 11 20.62 34.47 55.12
CA ALA A 11 19.49 34.06 54.27
C ALA A 11 18.20 34.82 54.62
N ALA A 12 17.38 35.12 53.62
CA ALA A 12 15.96 35.43 53.79
C ALA A 12 15.15 35.00 52.57
N LEU A 13 14.16 34.15 52.84
CA LEU A 13 13.09 33.69 51.96
C LEU A 13 12.24 34.87 51.45
N PHE A 14 11.84 34.85 50.18
CA PHE A 14 10.80 35.73 49.65
C PHE A 14 9.84 34.97 48.70
N PHE A 15 8.57 34.97 49.08
CA PHE A 15 7.36 34.82 48.27
C PHE A 15 6.36 35.86 48.81
N PRO A 16 5.26 36.20 48.11
CA PRO A 16 5.08 36.70 46.75
C PRO A 16 4.33 38.07 46.76
N VAL A 17 4.17 38.74 45.61
CA VAL A 17 3.21 39.86 45.48
C VAL A 17 2.30 39.66 44.26
N LYS A 18 0.99 39.67 44.54
CA LYS A 18 -0.12 39.75 43.58
C LYS A 18 -0.44 41.22 43.24
N ALA A 19 -0.64 41.53 41.96
CA ALA A 19 -1.66 42.47 41.44
C ALA A 19 -1.62 42.40 39.89
N SER A 20 -2.62 41.80 39.23
CA SER A 20 -3.87 42.41 38.73
C SER A 20 -3.74 42.94 37.29
N LEU A 21 -4.45 42.33 36.33
CA LEU A 21 -5.39 43.05 35.45
C LEU A 21 -6.09 42.10 34.44
N ARG A 22 -7.42 42.11 34.54
CA ARG A 22 -8.50 41.73 33.62
C ARG A 22 -8.14 41.25 32.20
N ARG A 23 -8.74 40.12 31.78
CA ARG A 23 -9.32 39.97 30.44
C ARG A 23 -10.48 38.97 30.41
N THR A 24 -11.68 39.52 30.18
CA THR A 24 -12.82 39.02 29.39
C THR A 24 -13.13 37.53 29.39
N VAL A 25 -14.29 37.22 29.97
CA VAL A 25 -15.13 36.06 29.69
C VAL A 25 -15.51 36.06 28.19
N ALA A 26 -15.08 35.03 27.46
CA ALA A 26 -15.60 34.71 26.14
C ALA A 26 -15.71 33.19 26.00
N ASN A 27 -16.95 32.69 26.12
CA ASN A 27 -17.50 31.45 25.59
C ASN A 27 -16.55 30.27 25.36
N ASP A 28 -16.41 29.43 26.39
CA ASP A 28 -15.78 28.11 26.34
C ASP A 28 -16.79 27.05 25.82
N ARG A 29 -17.03 27.03 24.50
CA ARG A 29 -17.82 25.98 23.81
C ARG A 29 -16.99 25.16 22.82
N ASN A 30 -15.69 25.01 23.06
CA ASN A 30 -14.82 24.26 22.17
C ASN A 30 -13.82 23.41 22.96
N ARG A 31 -14.32 22.48 23.77
CA ARG A 31 -13.51 21.45 24.42
C ARG A 31 -14.24 20.12 24.37
N TYR A 32 -13.97 19.37 23.30
CA TYR A 32 -13.74 17.91 23.25
C TYR A 32 -13.51 17.56 21.77
N ARG A 33 -12.36 17.97 21.21
CA ARG A 33 -11.85 17.36 19.97
C ARG A 33 -10.88 16.28 20.40
N ASN A 34 -11.16 15.05 19.96
CA ASN A 34 -10.27 13.92 20.14
C ASN A 34 -8.94 14.25 19.42
N PRO A 35 -7.78 14.20 20.09
CA PRO A 35 -6.48 14.51 19.48
C PRO A 35 -6.10 13.62 18.27
N ASN A 36 -6.82 12.51 18.03
CA ASN A 36 -6.63 11.64 16.87
C ASN A 36 -7.37 12.10 15.60
N GLU A 37 -8.15 13.18 15.66
CA GLU A 37 -8.99 13.65 14.55
C GLU A 37 -8.37 14.90 13.89
N SER A 38 -7.41 14.69 13.00
CA SER A 38 -6.78 15.78 12.23
C SER A 38 -7.59 16.12 10.97
N ALA A 39 -7.61 17.40 10.58
CA ALA A 39 -8.28 17.85 9.36
C ALA A 39 -7.51 17.37 8.13
N TYR A 40 -7.95 16.26 7.55
CA TYR A 40 -7.35 15.66 6.37
C TYR A 40 -7.48 16.58 5.15
N THR A 41 -6.53 16.48 4.21
CA THR A 41 -6.62 17.16 2.92
C THR A 41 -7.92 16.75 2.23
N LYS A 42 -8.75 17.73 1.83
CA LYS A 42 -10.09 17.53 1.23
C LYS A 42 -10.10 16.68 -0.07
N GLN A 43 -8.95 16.20 -0.50
CA GLN A 43 -8.75 15.47 -1.73
C GLN A 43 -7.62 14.44 -1.55
N CYS A 44 -7.81 13.27 -2.13
CA CYS A 44 -6.81 12.21 -2.27
C CYS A 44 -6.97 11.52 -3.62
N LYS A 45 -6.06 10.60 -3.96
CA LYS A 45 -6.22 9.77 -5.17
C LYS A 45 -7.17 8.62 -4.87
N ALA A 46 -8.17 8.44 -5.73
CA ALA A 46 -9.11 7.34 -5.62
C ALA A 46 -8.45 6.05 -6.10
N LEU A 47 -8.47 5.02 -5.26
CA LEU A 47 -8.05 3.67 -5.62
C LEU A 47 -9.18 2.69 -5.34
N VAL A 48 -9.33 1.69 -6.20
CA VAL A 48 -10.16 0.52 -5.94
C VAL A 48 -9.21 -0.64 -5.65
N SER A 49 -9.37 -1.28 -4.50
CA SER A 49 -8.68 -2.54 -4.20
C SER A 49 -9.54 -3.71 -4.61
N GLU A 50 -8.90 -4.79 -5.02
CA GLU A 50 -9.51 -6.11 -5.26
C GLU A 50 -8.86 -7.09 -4.31
N ILE A 51 -9.63 -7.67 -3.39
CA ILE A 51 -9.11 -8.66 -2.44
C ILE A 51 -9.32 -10.06 -3.00
N GLU A 52 -8.23 -10.82 -3.05
CA GLU A 52 -8.24 -12.22 -3.41
C GLU A 52 -8.58 -13.11 -2.21
N GLU A 53 -9.64 -13.90 -2.35
CA GLU A 53 -10.02 -14.93 -1.39
C GLU A 53 -9.45 -16.28 -1.79
N GLY A 54 -8.99 -17.04 -0.81
CA GLY A 54 -8.33 -18.33 -1.05
C GLY A 54 -9.24 -19.39 -1.69
N PRO A 55 -8.66 -20.45 -2.24
CA PRO A 55 -9.36 -21.52 -2.97
C PRO A 55 -10.40 -22.25 -2.10
N GLU A 56 -10.24 -22.23 -0.78
CA GLU A 56 -11.18 -22.80 0.18
C GLU A 56 -12.50 -22.00 0.34
N LYS A 57 -12.62 -20.83 -0.32
CA LYS A 57 -13.87 -20.06 -0.47
C LYS A 57 -14.40 -20.06 -1.91
N GLU A 58 -13.97 -21.02 -2.74
CA GLU A 58 -14.46 -21.21 -4.11
C GLU A 58 -16.00 -21.27 -4.13
N GLY A 59 -16.63 -20.45 -4.98
CA GLY A 59 -18.08 -20.32 -5.08
C GLY A 59 -18.73 -19.29 -4.15
N SER A 60 -17.97 -18.55 -3.34
CA SER A 60 -18.50 -17.39 -2.61
C SER A 60 -18.79 -16.21 -3.55
N VAL A 61 -19.90 -15.49 -3.29
CA VAL A 61 -20.39 -14.37 -4.14
C VAL A 61 -19.71 -13.03 -3.79
N SER A 62 -18.63 -13.06 -3.00
CA SER A 62 -18.08 -11.86 -2.38
C SER A 62 -17.05 -11.19 -3.29
N TRP A 63 -17.48 -10.20 -4.07
CA TRP A 63 -16.56 -9.20 -4.59
C TRP A 63 -16.11 -8.33 -3.42
N ASN A 64 -14.85 -8.45 -3.04
CA ASN A 64 -14.28 -7.64 -1.98
C ASN A 64 -13.58 -6.42 -2.60
N GLN A 65 -14.35 -5.60 -3.32
CA GLN A 65 -13.88 -4.30 -3.79
C GLN A 65 -14.06 -3.26 -2.69
N GLU A 66 -13.03 -2.47 -2.43
CA GLU A 66 -13.12 -1.33 -1.51
C GLU A 66 -12.70 -0.05 -2.21
N LEU A 67 -13.41 1.05 -1.93
CA LEU A 67 -12.95 2.38 -2.29
C LEU A 67 -11.92 2.84 -1.26
N ASN A 68 -10.79 3.32 -1.77
CA ASN A 68 -9.67 3.75 -0.99
C ASN A 68 -9.19 5.15 -1.40
N CYS A 69 -8.50 5.79 -0.47
CA CYS A 69 -8.01 7.14 -0.54
C CYS A 69 -6.51 7.16 -0.28
N GLU A 70 -5.72 7.33 -1.33
CA GLU A 70 -4.26 7.43 -1.25
C GLU A 70 -3.83 8.89 -1.00
N THR A 71 -3.10 9.11 0.10
CA THR A 71 -2.51 10.40 0.45
C THR A 71 -1.39 10.78 -0.53
N SER A 72 -0.96 12.03 -0.48
CA SER A 72 0.29 12.45 -1.15
C SER A 72 1.56 11.73 -0.65
N GLY A 73 1.50 11.07 0.51
CA GLY A 73 2.57 10.28 1.11
C GLY A 73 2.49 8.78 0.83
N GLY A 74 1.50 8.32 0.07
CA GLY A 74 1.30 6.90 -0.26
C GLY A 74 0.63 6.06 0.82
N GLU A 75 0.20 6.65 1.95
CA GLU A 75 -0.71 5.96 2.87
C GLU A 75 -2.10 5.82 2.22
N ILE A 76 -2.75 4.69 2.44
CA ILE A 76 -4.02 4.37 1.80
C ILE A 76 -5.04 4.01 2.88
N PHE A 77 -6.11 4.79 2.93
CA PHE A 77 -7.22 4.62 3.88
C PHE A 77 -8.46 4.12 3.15
N THR A 78 -9.13 3.12 3.74
CA THR A 78 -10.40 2.62 3.21
C THR A 78 -11.52 3.61 3.54
N ILE A 79 -12.39 3.92 2.58
CA ILE A 79 -13.57 4.77 2.81
C ILE A 79 -14.68 3.92 3.42
N GLU A 80 -15.15 4.32 4.60
CA GLU A 80 -16.25 3.63 5.30
C GLU A 80 -17.57 3.73 4.53
N ASP A 81 -18.44 2.74 4.77
CA ASP A 81 -19.83 2.73 4.32
C ASP A 81 -20.01 2.94 2.80
N THR A 82 -19.04 2.52 1.98
CA THR A 82 -19.13 2.62 0.52
C THR A 82 -19.74 1.33 -0.05
N PRO A 83 -20.95 1.36 -0.63
CA PRO A 83 -21.57 0.16 -1.18
C PRO A 83 -20.83 -0.33 -2.44
N LEU A 84 -20.65 -1.64 -2.56
CA LEU A 84 -20.05 -2.30 -3.72
C LEU A 84 -20.71 -1.88 -5.04
N GLU A 85 -22.04 -1.91 -5.11
CA GLU A 85 -22.80 -1.53 -6.32
C GLU A 85 -22.52 -0.08 -6.73
N TRP A 86 -22.30 0.81 -5.77
CA TRP A 86 -21.97 2.20 -6.05
C TRP A 86 -20.56 2.31 -6.65
N ILE A 87 -19.58 1.55 -6.14
CA ILE A 87 -18.23 1.49 -6.72
C ILE A 87 -18.30 0.98 -8.16
N GLN A 88 -18.99 -0.15 -8.38
CA GLN A 88 -19.13 -0.78 -9.70
C GLN A 88 -19.85 0.13 -10.70
N SER A 89 -20.91 0.82 -10.28
CA SER A 89 -21.63 1.78 -11.13
C SER A 89 -20.74 2.96 -11.54
N ASN A 90 -19.92 3.49 -10.62
CA ASN A 90 -18.99 4.57 -10.92
C ASN A 90 -17.83 4.14 -11.81
N LEU A 91 -17.34 2.90 -11.68
CA LEU A 91 -16.37 2.30 -12.60
C LEU A 91 -16.96 2.11 -14.00
N ALA A 92 -18.14 1.49 -14.10
CA ALA A 92 -18.81 1.22 -15.38
C ALA A 92 -19.15 2.50 -16.16
N SER A 93 -19.52 3.56 -15.45
CA SER A 93 -19.78 4.87 -16.05
C SER A 93 -18.53 5.69 -16.36
N ASN A 94 -17.33 5.21 -16.01
CA ASN A 94 -16.05 5.97 -16.04
C ASN A 94 -16.08 7.26 -15.21
N THR A 95 -16.99 7.38 -14.24
CA THR A 95 -17.00 8.49 -13.27
C THR A 95 -15.84 8.34 -12.29
N LEU A 96 -15.54 7.09 -11.92
CA LEU A 96 -14.34 6.66 -11.19
C LEU A 96 -13.41 5.92 -12.15
N ILE A 97 -12.14 6.33 -12.17
CA ILE A 97 -11.02 5.64 -12.80
C ILE A 97 -9.98 5.44 -11.69
N SER A 98 -9.85 4.21 -11.20
CA SER A 98 -8.87 3.88 -10.15
C SER A 98 -7.47 4.34 -10.55
N GLY A 99 -6.73 4.93 -9.61
CA GLY A 99 -5.38 5.43 -9.84
C GLY A 99 -5.30 6.79 -10.56
N ASP A 100 -6.39 7.25 -11.19
CA ASP A 100 -6.41 8.49 -11.98
C ASP A 100 -7.37 9.56 -11.45
N SER A 101 -8.55 9.17 -10.97
CA SER A 101 -9.52 10.08 -10.37
C SER A 101 -9.01 10.64 -9.04
N ASP A 102 -9.30 11.93 -8.82
CA ASP A 102 -9.19 12.50 -7.48
C ASP A 102 -10.51 12.22 -6.73
N LEU A 103 -10.44 11.66 -5.51
CA LEU A 103 -11.56 11.55 -4.58
C LEU A 103 -11.65 12.83 -3.76
N ILE A 104 -12.78 13.51 -3.81
CA ILE A 104 -13.08 14.71 -3.04
C ILE A 104 -13.90 14.30 -1.82
N LEU A 105 -13.32 14.52 -0.63
CA LEU A 105 -13.97 14.23 0.64
C LEU A 105 -14.79 15.44 1.09
N PRO A 106 -16.03 15.24 1.56
CA PRO A 106 -16.88 16.34 1.97
C PRO A 106 -16.39 16.99 3.27
N ILE A 107 -16.89 18.19 3.55
CA ILE A 107 -16.53 18.92 4.77
C ILE A 107 -17.01 18.11 5.99
N GLY A 108 -16.07 17.87 6.92
CA GLY A 108 -16.35 17.09 8.12
C GLY A 108 -15.98 15.61 7.99
N ALA A 109 -15.38 15.16 6.88
CA ALA A 109 -14.74 13.85 6.82
C ALA A 109 -13.66 13.70 7.90
N THR A 110 -13.58 12.53 8.51
CA THR A 110 -12.66 12.24 9.62
C THR A 110 -11.84 11.00 9.32
N VAL A 111 -10.56 11.02 9.70
CA VAL A 111 -9.64 9.90 9.53
C VAL A 111 -9.47 9.23 10.88
N ASN A 112 -9.66 7.92 10.91
CA ASN A 112 -9.29 7.09 12.05
C ASN A 112 -8.02 6.32 11.71
N HIS A 113 -6.88 6.81 12.21
CA HIS A 113 -5.58 6.19 12.00
C HIS A 113 -5.46 4.82 12.67
N ASP A 114 -6.18 4.59 13.77
CA ASP A 114 -6.11 3.36 14.58
C ASP A 114 -6.70 2.15 13.85
N ILE A 115 -7.57 2.39 12.85
CA ILE A 115 -8.15 1.34 12.00
C ILE A 115 -7.88 1.58 10.50
N GLY A 116 -7.16 2.66 10.19
CA GLY A 116 -6.82 3.07 8.82
C GLY A 116 -8.03 3.35 7.93
N LYS A 117 -9.11 3.92 8.47
CA LYS A 117 -10.33 4.22 7.73
C LYS A 117 -10.65 5.71 7.70
N ILE A 118 -11.39 6.13 6.68
CA ILE A 118 -11.97 7.47 6.57
C ILE A 118 -13.48 7.37 6.61
N LYS A 119 -14.07 8.07 7.57
CA LYS A 119 -15.51 8.31 7.58
C LYS A 119 -15.81 9.56 6.76
N PRO A 120 -16.49 9.45 5.60
CA PRO A 120 -16.69 10.60 4.73
C PRO A 120 -17.61 11.64 5.35
N ASN A 121 -18.62 11.25 6.16
CA ASN A 121 -19.62 12.17 6.74
C ASN A 121 -20.39 13.00 5.70
N GLY A 122 -20.69 12.39 4.55
CA GLY A 122 -21.44 12.99 3.46
C GLY A 122 -21.19 12.24 2.15
N LEU A 123 -21.69 12.80 1.04
CA LEU A 123 -21.42 12.27 -0.30
C LEU A 123 -20.00 12.61 -0.73
N THR A 124 -19.26 11.59 -1.17
CA THR A 124 -17.98 11.76 -1.83
C THR A 124 -18.19 12.03 -3.32
N GLU A 125 -17.28 12.80 -3.91
CA GLU A 125 -17.32 13.14 -5.34
C GLU A 125 -16.02 12.74 -6.02
N PHE A 126 -16.09 12.37 -7.29
CA PHE A 126 -14.92 12.12 -8.12
C PHE A 126 -14.65 13.30 -9.04
N ARG A 127 -13.38 13.69 -9.12
CA ARG A 127 -12.91 14.63 -10.14
C ARG A 127 -11.90 13.94 -11.04
N ASN A 128 -12.33 13.69 -12.27
CA ASN A 128 -11.44 13.22 -13.32
C ASN A 128 -10.57 14.37 -13.84
N ARG A 129 -9.28 14.11 -13.99
CA ARG A 129 -8.38 15.10 -14.60
C ARG A 129 -8.77 15.27 -16.07
N PRO A 130 -8.94 16.51 -16.57
CA PRO A 130 -9.30 16.72 -17.97
C PRO A 130 -8.22 16.14 -18.88
N VAL A 131 -8.56 15.05 -19.59
CA VAL A 131 -7.70 14.43 -20.59
C VAL A 131 -7.71 15.32 -21.84
N LYS A 132 -6.84 16.34 -21.87
CA LYS A 132 -6.65 17.12 -23.10
C LYS A 132 -6.11 16.22 -24.21
N GLY A 133 -6.94 15.93 -25.20
CA GLY A 133 -6.51 15.54 -26.55
C GLY A 133 -6.03 14.10 -26.78
N LYS A 134 -6.24 13.15 -25.87
CA LYS A 134 -5.95 11.73 -26.15
C LYS A 134 -7.24 10.98 -26.48
N ARG A 135 -7.44 10.63 -27.76
CA ARG A 135 -8.17 9.39 -28.10
C ARG A 135 -7.60 8.30 -27.19
N ARG A 136 -8.46 7.49 -26.53
CA ARG A 136 -8.02 6.37 -25.67
C ARG A 136 -7.17 5.41 -26.50
N LYS A 137 -5.87 5.69 -26.64
CA LYS A 137 -4.91 4.67 -27.01
C LYS A 137 -4.86 3.75 -25.81
N LEU A 138 -5.11 2.46 -26.02
CA LEU A 138 -4.85 1.44 -25.01
C LEU A 138 -3.46 1.72 -24.44
N ALA A 139 -3.35 1.76 -23.11
CA ALA A 139 -2.05 1.92 -22.49
C ALA A 139 -1.24 0.67 -22.85
N VAL A 140 -0.25 0.83 -23.71
CA VAL A 140 0.66 -0.26 -24.08
C VAL A 140 1.57 -0.49 -22.88
N VAL A 141 1.36 -1.59 -22.18
CA VAL A 141 2.09 -1.93 -20.96
C VAL A 141 3.34 -2.71 -21.34
N GLN A 142 4.43 -1.98 -21.58
CA GLN A 142 5.71 -2.53 -22.03
C GLN A 142 6.88 -1.87 -21.29
N GLY A 143 8.07 -2.41 -21.52
CA GLY A 143 9.34 -1.94 -21.01
C GLY A 143 9.79 -2.67 -19.75
N VAL A 144 10.76 -2.07 -19.06
CA VAL A 144 11.29 -2.58 -17.79
C VAL A 144 10.63 -1.82 -16.64
N ARG A 145 10.20 -2.55 -15.61
CA ARG A 145 9.59 -2.02 -14.39
C ARG A 145 10.33 -2.57 -13.18
N THR A 146 10.66 -1.68 -12.26
CA THR A 146 11.32 -2.05 -11.00
C THR A 146 10.30 -2.54 -9.98
N VAL A 147 10.64 -3.60 -9.26
CA VAL A 147 9.83 -4.16 -8.17
C VAL A 147 10.65 -4.20 -6.88
N LEU A 148 10.04 -3.78 -5.78
CA LEU A 148 10.58 -3.94 -4.42
C LEU A 148 9.70 -4.91 -3.63
N VAL A 149 10.32 -5.93 -3.02
CA VAL A 149 9.63 -6.90 -2.17
C VAL A 149 9.92 -6.59 -0.71
N VAL A 150 8.88 -6.46 0.11
CA VAL A 150 8.99 -6.05 1.51
C VAL A 150 8.64 -7.21 2.42
N ARG A 151 9.64 -7.68 3.15
CA ARG A 151 9.51 -8.54 4.31
C ARG A 151 9.17 -7.70 5.54
N VAL A 152 8.22 -8.14 6.35
CA VAL A 152 7.72 -7.36 7.48
C VAL A 152 8.02 -8.08 8.80
N ARG A 153 8.57 -7.35 9.77
CA ARG A 153 8.63 -7.78 11.16
C ARG A 153 7.76 -6.87 11.99
N ALA A 154 6.74 -7.44 12.62
CA ALA A 154 5.71 -6.72 13.35
C ALA A 154 5.63 -7.21 14.79
N SER A 155 4.86 -6.51 15.62
CA SER A 155 4.54 -7.02 16.96
C SER A 155 3.63 -8.25 16.85
N GLY A 156 4.04 -9.37 17.45
CA GLY A 156 3.28 -10.63 17.42
C GLY A 156 3.48 -11.50 16.17
N GLY A 157 4.35 -11.12 15.22
CA GLY A 157 4.68 -11.98 14.09
C GLY A 157 5.57 -11.32 13.03
N GLU A 158 6.19 -12.14 12.18
CA GLU A 158 6.91 -11.69 11.00
C GLU A 158 6.53 -12.51 9.78
N THR A 159 6.78 -11.98 8.58
CA THR A 159 6.73 -12.77 7.35
C THR A 159 7.64 -13.99 7.51
N THR A 160 7.09 -15.18 7.27
CA THR A 160 7.77 -16.46 7.44
C THR A 160 9.01 -16.56 6.53
N GLN A 161 8.87 -16.10 5.29
CA GLN A 161 9.94 -16.20 4.31
C GLN A 161 11.04 -15.16 4.54
N SER A 162 12.28 -15.56 4.23
CA SER A 162 13.44 -14.67 4.27
C SER A 162 13.44 -13.69 3.10
N MET A 163 14.20 -12.60 3.20
CA MET A 163 14.38 -11.68 2.06
C MET A 163 14.94 -12.38 0.82
N ALA A 164 15.88 -13.31 0.99
CA ALA A 164 16.48 -14.05 -0.12
C ALA A 164 15.44 -14.95 -0.80
N ALA A 165 14.63 -15.67 -0.02
CA ALA A 165 13.57 -16.52 -0.57
C ALA A 165 12.50 -15.71 -1.31
N LEU A 166 12.11 -14.54 -0.76
CA LEU A 166 11.18 -13.63 -1.42
C LEU A 166 11.76 -13.05 -2.72
N ALA A 167 13.03 -12.64 -2.73
CA ALA A 167 13.69 -12.14 -3.93
C ALA A 167 13.83 -13.23 -5.01
N ASP A 168 14.16 -14.47 -4.63
CA ASP A 168 14.22 -15.59 -5.56
C ASP A 168 12.84 -15.91 -6.15
N SER A 169 11.80 -15.91 -5.32
CA SER A 169 10.43 -16.16 -5.81
C SER A 169 9.89 -15.10 -6.78
N VAL A 170 10.39 -13.86 -6.70
CA VAL A 170 9.93 -12.77 -7.57
C VAL A 170 10.81 -12.64 -8.82
N PHE A 171 12.13 -12.88 -8.71
CA PHE A 171 13.10 -12.59 -9.77
C PHE A 171 13.89 -13.80 -10.26
N GLY A 172 13.84 -14.92 -9.55
CA GLY A 172 14.66 -16.11 -9.77
C GLY A 172 16.15 -15.77 -9.88
N ALA A 173 16.80 -16.34 -10.88
CA ALA A 173 18.21 -16.07 -11.22
C ALA A 173 18.53 -14.57 -11.41
N ALA A 174 17.54 -13.73 -11.78
CA ALA A 174 17.77 -12.30 -11.95
C ALA A 174 17.85 -11.52 -10.63
N SER A 175 17.56 -12.16 -9.48
CA SER A 175 17.77 -11.56 -8.16
C SER A 175 19.25 -11.27 -7.86
N GLY A 176 20.19 -11.94 -8.54
CA GLY A 176 21.62 -11.84 -8.24
C GLY A 176 22.06 -12.67 -7.02
N LEU A 177 21.17 -13.47 -6.42
CA LEU A 177 21.53 -14.41 -5.37
C LEU A 177 22.38 -15.55 -5.95
N ALA A 178 23.47 -15.91 -5.28
CA ALA A 178 24.38 -16.97 -5.74
C ALA A 178 23.71 -18.35 -5.90
N ASN A 179 22.65 -18.61 -5.12
CA ASN A 179 21.89 -19.85 -5.14
C ASN A 179 20.44 -19.65 -5.60
N ALA A 180 20.15 -18.56 -6.32
CA ALA A 180 18.84 -18.35 -6.94
C ALA A 180 18.52 -19.51 -7.87
N ASN A 181 17.41 -20.20 -7.64
CA ASN A 181 17.07 -21.39 -8.41
C ASN A 181 15.60 -21.52 -8.76
N ASP A 182 14.74 -20.55 -8.42
CA ASP A 182 13.34 -20.54 -8.82
C ASP A 182 13.21 -20.37 -10.36
N PRO A 183 12.78 -21.42 -11.10
CA PRO A 183 12.59 -21.34 -12.55
C PRO A 183 11.30 -20.60 -12.96
N VAL A 184 10.28 -20.58 -12.11
CA VAL A 184 8.93 -20.06 -12.40
C VAL A 184 8.55 -19.03 -11.32
N ASN A 185 8.99 -17.81 -11.58
CA ASN A 185 8.82 -16.64 -10.73
C ASN A 185 8.01 -15.55 -11.46
N LEU A 186 7.61 -14.49 -10.75
CA LEU A 186 6.90 -13.35 -11.36
C LEU A 186 7.59 -12.85 -12.63
N ARG A 187 8.92 -12.61 -12.55
CA ARG A 187 9.68 -12.06 -13.67
C ARG A 187 9.64 -13.00 -14.88
N SER A 188 9.95 -14.28 -14.71
CA SER A 188 10.02 -15.23 -15.83
C SER A 188 8.67 -15.39 -16.49
N GLN A 189 7.59 -15.53 -15.70
CA GLN A 189 6.24 -15.69 -16.23
C GLN A 189 5.73 -14.45 -16.95
N VAL A 190 5.93 -13.24 -16.40
CA VAL A 190 5.51 -12.00 -17.09
C VAL A 190 6.32 -11.79 -18.37
N LEU A 191 7.62 -12.07 -18.35
CA LEU A 191 8.49 -11.93 -19.51
C LEU A 191 8.08 -12.90 -20.64
N GLU A 192 7.80 -14.16 -20.29
CA GLU A 192 7.32 -15.18 -21.23
C GLU A 192 5.92 -14.83 -21.77
N CYS A 193 4.97 -14.55 -20.88
CA CYS A 193 3.59 -14.22 -21.23
C CYS A 193 3.42 -12.91 -21.99
N SER A 194 4.41 -12.02 -21.97
CA SER A 194 4.41 -10.78 -22.74
C SER A 194 5.26 -10.85 -24.01
N TYR A 195 5.88 -12.00 -24.32
CA TYR A 195 6.85 -12.14 -25.42
C TYR A 195 7.98 -11.11 -25.35
N ASN A 196 8.60 -11.00 -24.16
CA ASN A 196 9.67 -10.04 -23.83
C ASN A 196 9.27 -8.56 -23.92
N LYS A 197 7.97 -8.25 -23.93
CA LYS A 197 7.48 -6.86 -24.02
C LYS A 197 7.45 -6.16 -22.66
N LEU A 198 7.24 -6.89 -21.56
CA LEU A 198 7.28 -6.37 -20.20
C LEU A 198 8.23 -7.23 -19.35
N GLU A 199 9.07 -6.57 -18.58
CA GLU A 199 9.97 -7.22 -17.62
C GLU A 199 9.88 -6.54 -16.25
N PHE A 200 9.67 -7.34 -15.21
CA PHE A 200 9.82 -6.91 -13.83
C PHE A 200 11.23 -7.25 -13.34
N VAL A 201 11.99 -6.24 -12.91
CA VAL A 201 13.38 -6.38 -12.45
C VAL A 201 13.52 -5.97 -10.98
N PRO A 202 14.49 -6.53 -10.24
CA PRO A 202 14.74 -6.10 -8.87
C PRO A 202 15.11 -4.63 -8.83
N LEU A 203 14.61 -3.92 -7.82
CA LEU A 203 15.13 -2.60 -7.47
C LEU A 203 16.63 -2.71 -7.13
N THR A 204 17.43 -1.78 -7.66
CA THR A 204 18.86 -1.66 -7.34
C THR A 204 19.09 -1.49 -5.85
N ASP A 205 20.15 -2.13 -5.35
CA ASP A 205 20.57 -2.05 -3.96
C ASP A 205 20.69 -0.60 -3.46
N ARG A 206 20.20 -0.38 -2.24
CA ARG A 206 20.18 0.94 -1.62
C ARG A 206 20.33 0.84 -0.12
N THR A 207 21.32 1.56 0.41
CA THR A 207 21.54 1.68 1.85
C THR A 207 20.49 2.61 2.47
N ARG A 208 19.98 2.24 3.64
CA ARG A 208 19.07 3.09 4.41
C ARG A 208 19.77 4.34 4.92
N VAL A 209 19.07 5.46 4.96
CA VAL A 209 19.62 6.76 5.42
C VAL A 209 19.68 6.86 6.95
N THR A 210 19.00 5.96 7.67
CA THR A 210 18.92 5.97 9.13
C THR A 210 18.92 4.57 9.70
N GLN A 211 19.66 4.41 10.80
CA GLN A 211 19.78 3.17 11.58
C GLN A 211 18.88 3.20 12.82
N ASN A 212 18.17 4.31 13.06
CA ASN A 212 17.39 4.54 14.28
C ASN A 212 16.10 3.71 14.32
N PHE A 213 15.73 3.10 13.21
CA PHE A 213 14.60 2.21 13.10
C PHE A 213 15.09 0.84 12.63
N GLY A 214 14.42 -0.20 13.09
CA GLY A 214 14.71 -1.57 12.65
C GLY A 214 14.45 -1.77 11.15
N GLY A 215 15.04 -2.83 10.60
CA GLY A 215 14.93 -3.19 9.18
C GLY A 215 16.28 -3.53 8.55
N SER A 216 16.33 -3.60 7.21
CA SER A 216 17.54 -3.86 6.40
C SER A 216 17.80 -2.74 5.37
N ASP A 217 18.94 -2.82 4.69
CA ASP A 217 19.12 -2.15 3.39
C ASP A 217 18.26 -2.86 2.33
N ILE A 218 18.04 -2.20 1.18
CA ILE A 218 17.52 -2.89 -0.01
C ILE A 218 18.67 -3.66 -0.63
N VAL A 219 18.50 -4.96 -0.78
CA VAL A 219 19.46 -5.86 -1.42
C VAL A 219 18.68 -6.83 -2.31
N ASN A 220 19.10 -6.97 -3.57
CA ASN A 220 18.51 -7.90 -4.54
C ASN A 220 17.00 -7.67 -4.73
N GLY A 221 16.56 -6.41 -4.72
CA GLY A 221 15.15 -6.04 -4.85
C GLY A 221 14.27 -6.37 -3.64
N ALA A 222 14.84 -6.75 -2.49
CA ALA A 222 14.10 -7.03 -1.26
C ALA A 222 14.56 -6.15 -0.09
N VAL A 223 13.68 -5.94 0.90
CA VAL A 223 13.98 -5.23 2.14
C VAL A 223 13.18 -5.81 3.32
N THR A 224 13.78 -5.81 4.51
CA THR A 224 13.05 -6.02 5.78
C THR A 224 12.68 -4.69 6.38
N VAL A 225 11.41 -4.55 6.76
CA VAL A 225 10.86 -3.38 7.45
C VAL A 225 10.35 -3.81 8.81
N ASP A 226 10.83 -3.15 9.87
CA ASP A 226 10.34 -3.38 11.23
C ASP A 226 9.29 -2.34 11.57
N VAL A 227 8.13 -2.78 12.05
CA VAL A 227 7.04 -1.90 12.48
C VAL A 227 6.58 -2.28 13.89
N ASN A 228 6.17 -1.28 14.67
CA ASN A 228 5.63 -1.52 16.02
C ASN A 228 4.16 -1.97 16.00
N THR A 229 3.50 -1.89 14.83
CA THR A 229 2.13 -2.35 14.62
C THR A 229 2.02 -3.84 14.93
N ALA A 230 0.99 -4.24 15.67
CA ALA A 230 0.69 -5.62 15.96
C ALA A 230 -0.05 -6.30 14.79
N VAL A 231 0.22 -7.59 14.58
CA VAL A 231 -0.50 -8.41 13.59
C VAL A 231 -2.02 -8.29 13.74
N SER A 232 -2.52 -8.20 14.98
CA SER A 232 -3.95 -8.07 15.30
C SER A 232 -4.57 -6.71 14.92
N GLU A 233 -3.77 -5.69 14.58
CA GLU A 233 -4.30 -4.38 14.14
C GLU A 233 -4.76 -4.39 12.68
N GLY A 234 -4.47 -5.46 11.94
CA GLY A 234 -4.99 -5.69 10.61
C GLY A 234 -4.19 -5.04 9.49
N HIS A 235 -4.47 -5.47 8.26
CA HIS A 235 -3.69 -5.13 7.08
C HIS A 235 -3.66 -3.65 6.71
N THR A 236 -4.74 -2.90 6.94
CA THR A 236 -4.81 -1.48 6.57
C THR A 236 -3.87 -0.64 7.42
N VAL A 237 -3.84 -0.88 8.75
CA VAL A 237 -2.93 -0.21 9.68
C VAL A 237 -1.49 -0.64 9.38
N MET A 238 -1.26 -1.96 9.24
CA MET A 238 0.05 -2.53 8.93
C MET A 238 0.67 -1.94 7.66
N ARG A 239 -0.08 -1.93 6.56
CA ARG A 239 0.32 -1.34 5.27
C ARG A 239 0.79 0.11 5.45
N ASN A 240 0.01 0.93 6.15
CA ASN A 240 0.35 2.35 6.31
C ASN A 240 1.58 2.56 7.22
N ALA A 241 1.77 1.68 8.21
CA ALA A 241 2.99 1.66 9.02
C ALA A 241 4.21 1.30 8.17
N ILE A 242 4.11 0.29 7.31
CA ILE A 242 5.17 -0.11 6.36
C ILE A 242 5.49 1.04 5.40
N THR A 243 4.48 1.66 4.77
CA THR A 243 4.63 2.82 3.89
C THR A 243 5.39 3.94 4.60
N SER A 244 4.98 4.27 5.83
CA SER A 244 5.62 5.32 6.63
C SER A 244 7.07 4.99 6.95
N GLN A 245 7.34 3.73 7.30
CA GLN A 245 8.67 3.26 7.66
C GLN A 245 9.61 3.25 6.45
N LEU A 246 9.15 2.82 5.27
CA LEU A 246 9.95 2.88 4.02
C LEU A 246 10.35 4.30 3.66
N LYS A 247 9.44 5.27 3.79
CA LYS A 247 9.73 6.69 3.55
C LYS A 247 10.86 7.20 4.45
N ILE A 248 10.80 6.84 5.73
CA ILE A 248 11.82 7.23 6.72
C ILE A 248 13.15 6.52 6.44
N MET A 249 13.13 5.21 6.18
CA MET A 249 14.34 4.42 5.94
C MET A 249 15.14 4.90 4.73
N PHE A 250 14.47 5.37 3.68
CA PHE A 250 15.11 5.70 2.41
C PHE A 250 15.03 7.17 2.01
N ASP A 251 14.51 8.04 2.88
CA ASP A 251 14.33 9.48 2.63
C ASP A 251 13.60 9.76 1.32
N VAL A 252 12.40 9.19 1.21
CA VAL A 252 11.50 9.41 0.07
C VAL A 252 10.18 9.98 0.57
N SER A 253 9.57 10.87 -0.21
CA SER A 253 8.26 11.44 0.14
C SER A 253 7.11 10.48 -0.17
N HIS A 254 7.35 9.49 -1.04
CA HIS A 254 6.37 8.52 -1.49
C HIS A 254 7.06 7.21 -1.91
N PRO A 255 6.58 6.01 -1.55
CA PRO A 255 7.25 4.75 -1.88
C PRO A 255 7.50 4.50 -3.38
N ARG A 256 6.63 4.96 -4.27
CA ARG A 256 6.84 5.00 -5.74
C ARG A 256 8.12 5.69 -6.23
N GLN A 257 8.81 6.44 -5.38
CA GLN A 257 10.15 6.97 -5.70
C GLN A 257 11.24 5.90 -5.55
N LEU A 258 10.93 4.76 -4.93
CA LEU A 258 11.81 3.60 -4.82
C LEU A 258 11.65 2.69 -6.02
N ALA A 259 10.43 2.22 -6.31
CA ALA A 259 10.15 1.27 -7.38
C ALA A 259 8.83 1.58 -8.09
N ASP A 260 8.65 1.06 -9.31
CA ASP A 260 7.39 1.15 -10.05
C ASP A 260 6.27 0.39 -9.32
N HIS A 261 6.60 -0.79 -8.79
CA HIS A 261 5.70 -1.63 -7.99
C HIS A 261 6.35 -2.07 -6.68
N ILE A 262 5.54 -2.23 -5.64
CA ILE A 262 6.00 -2.67 -4.33
C ILE A 262 5.07 -3.75 -3.77
N MET A 263 5.65 -4.88 -3.36
CA MET A 263 4.95 -6.04 -2.84
C MET A 263 5.14 -6.10 -1.32
N TYR A 264 4.06 -5.97 -0.55
CA TYR A 264 4.09 -6.11 0.91
C TYR A 264 3.74 -7.55 1.31
N CYS A 265 4.72 -8.33 1.74
CA CYS A 265 4.50 -9.68 2.24
C CYS A 265 4.23 -9.59 3.75
N LEU A 266 2.97 -9.61 4.17
CA LEU A 266 2.60 -9.40 5.58
C LEU A 266 2.86 -10.66 6.44
N PRO A 267 3.02 -10.51 7.76
CA PRO A 267 3.05 -11.65 8.67
C PRO A 267 1.74 -12.44 8.65
N PRO A 268 1.77 -13.76 8.95
CA PRO A 268 0.56 -14.58 8.97
C PRO A 268 -0.44 -14.06 9.99
N GLY A 269 -1.73 -14.06 9.61
CA GLY A 269 -2.83 -13.60 10.47
C GLY A 269 -3.07 -12.09 10.46
N THR A 270 -2.28 -11.31 9.70
CA THR A 270 -2.48 -9.85 9.59
C THR A 270 -3.69 -9.47 8.74
N MET A 271 -4.07 -10.33 7.79
CA MET A 271 -5.17 -10.08 6.87
C MET A 271 -6.08 -11.29 6.74
N GLY A 272 -7.36 -11.04 6.45
CA GLY A 272 -8.23 -12.03 5.82
C GLY A 272 -7.89 -12.15 4.33
N GLY A 273 -8.32 -13.25 3.69
CA GLY A 273 -7.98 -13.53 2.30
C GLY A 273 -6.51 -13.91 2.11
N ILE A 274 -6.08 -13.96 0.85
CA ILE A 274 -4.73 -14.44 0.48
C ILE A 274 -3.83 -13.32 -0.05
N ALA A 275 -4.39 -12.35 -0.78
CA ALA A 275 -3.70 -11.19 -1.28
C ALA A 275 -4.70 -10.10 -1.68
N TYR A 276 -4.22 -8.90 -1.98
CA TYR A 276 -4.98 -7.85 -2.66
C TYR A 276 -4.06 -6.83 -3.30
N ALA A 277 -4.57 -6.13 -4.30
CA ALA A 277 -3.86 -5.05 -4.96
C ALA A 277 -4.81 -3.94 -5.38
N PHE A 278 -4.22 -2.81 -5.74
CA PHE A 278 -4.96 -1.65 -6.22
C PHE A 278 -4.99 -1.64 -7.75
N ILE A 279 -6.18 -1.51 -8.32
CA ILE A 279 -6.36 -1.37 -9.77
C ILE A 279 -5.64 -0.10 -10.23
N ASN A 280 -4.75 -0.22 -11.22
CA ASN A 280 -3.92 0.90 -11.70
C ASN A 280 -3.09 1.54 -10.57
N GLY A 281 -2.68 0.72 -9.61
CA GLY A 281 -1.90 1.10 -8.44
C GLY A 281 -0.43 0.67 -8.54
N TRP A 282 0.33 1.04 -7.51
CA TRP A 282 1.76 0.71 -7.39
C TRP A 282 2.05 -0.39 -6.38
N MET A 283 1.03 -0.90 -5.70
CA MET A 283 1.22 -1.72 -4.52
C MET A 283 0.30 -2.93 -4.54
N SER A 284 0.86 -4.04 -4.09
CA SER A 284 0.18 -5.31 -3.85
C SER A 284 0.55 -5.81 -2.47
N VAL A 285 -0.38 -6.50 -1.81
CA VAL A 285 -0.25 -6.95 -0.42
C VAL A 285 -0.61 -8.41 -0.35
N TYR A 286 0.24 -9.21 0.28
CA TYR A 286 0.14 -10.66 0.28
C TYR A 286 0.14 -11.18 1.71
N ASN A 287 -0.63 -12.23 1.96
CA ASN A 287 -0.68 -12.91 3.25
C ASN A 287 0.46 -13.93 3.34
N ASP A 288 1.56 -13.55 3.99
CA ASP A 288 2.68 -14.44 4.30
C ASP A 288 3.20 -15.24 3.06
N SER A 289 3.10 -16.57 3.07
CA SER A 289 3.55 -17.44 1.98
C SER A 289 2.85 -17.21 0.64
N TRP A 290 1.68 -16.58 0.60
CA TRP A 290 1.04 -16.21 -0.68
C TRP A 290 1.87 -15.21 -1.49
N CYS A 291 2.83 -14.53 -0.85
CA CYS A 291 3.79 -13.68 -1.52
C CYS A 291 4.80 -14.46 -2.38
N THR A 292 4.84 -15.80 -2.32
CA THR A 292 5.80 -16.62 -3.09
C THR A 292 5.19 -17.42 -4.24
N PHE A 293 3.88 -17.36 -4.47
CA PHE A 293 3.27 -18.14 -5.54
C PHE A 293 3.15 -17.30 -6.81
N PRO A 294 3.76 -17.71 -7.94
CA PRO A 294 3.83 -16.90 -9.15
C PRO A 294 2.45 -16.54 -9.71
N SER A 295 1.47 -17.44 -9.60
CA SER A 295 0.09 -17.16 -10.05
C SER A 295 -0.54 -15.98 -9.31
N VAL A 296 -0.40 -15.93 -7.98
CA VAL A 296 -0.91 -14.86 -7.10
C VAL A 296 -0.13 -13.58 -7.35
N GLN A 297 1.20 -13.67 -7.47
CA GLN A 297 2.04 -12.52 -7.81
C GLN A 297 1.58 -11.91 -9.14
N MET A 298 1.39 -12.70 -10.19
CA MET A 298 0.90 -12.23 -11.49
C MET A 298 -0.51 -11.65 -11.41
N HIS A 299 -1.41 -12.25 -10.64
CA HIS A 299 -2.78 -11.77 -10.43
C HIS A 299 -2.77 -10.34 -9.87
N GLU A 300 -2.08 -10.15 -8.75
CA GLU A 300 -2.05 -8.87 -8.05
C GLU A 300 -1.26 -7.79 -8.84
N MET A 301 -0.19 -8.20 -9.52
CA MET A 301 0.52 -7.31 -10.44
C MET A 301 -0.35 -6.97 -11.66
N GLY A 302 -1.22 -7.87 -12.11
CA GLY A 302 -2.23 -7.60 -13.13
C GLY A 302 -3.18 -6.47 -12.71
N HIS A 303 -3.65 -6.46 -11.46
CA HIS A 303 -4.43 -5.33 -10.93
C HIS A 303 -3.64 -4.02 -10.97
N ASN A 304 -2.38 -4.03 -10.52
CA ASN A 304 -1.51 -2.86 -10.63
C ASN A 304 -1.37 -2.35 -12.09
N LEU A 305 -1.42 -3.25 -13.07
CA LEU A 305 -1.44 -2.95 -14.51
C LEU A 305 -2.83 -2.61 -15.08
N ASN A 306 -3.78 -2.26 -14.21
CA ASN A 306 -5.16 -1.86 -14.54
C ASN A 306 -6.02 -3.00 -15.13
N LEU A 307 -5.76 -4.26 -14.75
CA LEU A 307 -6.63 -5.37 -15.09
C LEU A 307 -7.66 -5.60 -13.98
N ALA A 308 -8.93 -5.75 -14.36
CA ALA A 308 -9.95 -6.32 -13.48
C ALA A 308 -9.88 -7.86 -13.49
N HIS A 309 -10.64 -8.53 -12.62
CA HIS A 309 -10.89 -9.97 -12.72
C HIS A 309 -11.44 -10.38 -14.11
N SER A 310 -11.23 -11.64 -14.51
CA SER A 310 -11.70 -12.15 -15.81
C SER A 310 -13.13 -12.70 -15.83
N ASN A 311 -13.81 -12.81 -14.68
CA ASN A 311 -15.22 -13.21 -14.60
C ASN A 311 -16.14 -12.07 -14.13
N GLU A 312 -17.45 -12.21 -14.37
CA GLU A 312 -18.47 -11.20 -14.03
C GLU A 312 -19.58 -11.72 -13.09
N ALA A 313 -19.63 -13.02 -12.78
CA ALA A 313 -20.77 -13.61 -12.04
C ALA A 313 -20.43 -14.28 -10.69
N ARG A 314 -19.22 -14.83 -10.54
CA ARG A 314 -18.74 -15.46 -9.29
C ARG A 314 -17.22 -15.35 -9.27
N ALA A 315 -16.67 -14.87 -8.15
CA ALA A 315 -15.23 -14.74 -7.99
C ALA A 315 -14.54 -16.10 -8.25
N TYR A 316 -13.43 -16.05 -8.99
CA TYR A 316 -12.54 -17.16 -9.30
C TYR A 316 -13.05 -18.37 -10.12
N ASN A 317 -14.21 -18.27 -10.77
CA ASN A 317 -14.71 -19.35 -11.65
C ASN A 317 -14.08 -19.39 -13.05
N ASP A 318 -13.27 -18.40 -13.42
CA ASP A 318 -12.59 -18.38 -14.71
C ASP A 318 -11.17 -18.91 -14.51
N GLN A 319 -10.80 -19.94 -15.28
CA GLN A 319 -9.46 -20.53 -15.25
C GLN A 319 -8.74 -20.33 -16.60
N SER A 320 -9.27 -19.45 -17.46
CA SER A 320 -8.68 -19.11 -18.76
C SER A 320 -7.38 -18.30 -18.65
N GLY A 321 -7.08 -17.76 -17.46
CA GLY A 321 -5.83 -17.07 -17.17
C GLY A 321 -5.74 -16.62 -15.70
N VAL A 322 -4.59 -16.04 -15.34
CA VAL A 322 -4.25 -15.74 -13.94
C VAL A 322 -5.13 -14.67 -13.27
N MET A 323 -5.81 -13.78 -14.02
CA MET A 323 -6.82 -12.85 -13.44
C MET A 323 -8.16 -13.53 -13.13
N GLY A 324 -8.24 -14.83 -13.34
CA GLY A 324 -9.39 -15.65 -13.06
C GLY A 324 -9.28 -16.27 -11.67
N TYR A 325 -8.32 -17.18 -11.47
CA TYR A 325 -8.13 -17.94 -10.22
C TYR A 325 -6.63 -18.06 -9.91
N SER A 326 -6.25 -17.92 -8.63
CA SER A 326 -4.86 -18.16 -8.19
C SER A 326 -4.65 -19.50 -7.51
N TYR A 327 -3.43 -20.02 -7.63
CA TYR A 327 -3.07 -21.37 -7.23
C TYR A 327 -1.99 -21.36 -6.17
N ARG A 328 -2.18 -22.18 -5.13
CA ARG A 328 -1.17 -22.41 -4.08
C ARG A 328 -0.12 -23.43 -4.55
N GLN A 329 0.57 -23.10 -5.64
CA GLN A 329 1.60 -23.94 -6.23
C GLN A 329 2.86 -23.09 -6.37
N ASP A 330 3.93 -23.57 -5.73
CA ASP A 330 5.26 -23.11 -6.07
C ASP A 330 5.61 -23.71 -7.44
N ASP A 331 6.33 -22.96 -8.26
CA ASP A 331 6.64 -23.28 -9.64
C ASP A 331 5.44 -23.50 -10.61
N GLY A 332 4.23 -23.07 -10.25
CA GLY A 332 3.09 -23.24 -11.15
C GLY A 332 1.76 -22.59 -10.74
N PRO A 333 0.72 -22.77 -11.57
CA PRO A 333 0.82 -23.22 -12.96
C PRO A 333 1.55 -22.17 -13.82
N GLN A 334 2.23 -22.64 -14.86
CA GLN A 334 2.72 -21.75 -15.91
C GLN A 334 1.52 -21.26 -16.73
N MET A 335 1.03 -20.08 -16.39
CA MET A 335 -0.24 -19.56 -16.90
C MET A 335 -0.12 -18.06 -17.17
N CYS A 336 -0.67 -17.63 -18.30
CA CYS A 336 -0.67 -16.22 -18.69
C CYS A 336 -2.02 -15.55 -18.38
N PHE A 337 -2.05 -14.24 -18.58
CA PHE A 337 -3.30 -13.54 -18.76
C PHE A 337 -4.06 -14.09 -19.98
N ASN A 338 -5.38 -14.13 -19.92
CA ASN A 338 -6.18 -14.60 -21.05
C ASN A 338 -6.09 -13.61 -22.24
N ALA A 339 -6.69 -13.98 -23.37
CA ALA A 339 -6.60 -13.19 -24.62
C ALA A 339 -7.11 -11.75 -24.44
N ALA A 340 -8.22 -11.54 -23.73
CA ALA A 340 -8.82 -10.22 -23.54
C ALA A 340 -7.90 -9.30 -22.71
N LYS A 341 -7.36 -9.82 -21.60
CA LYS A 341 -6.44 -9.08 -20.73
C LYS A 341 -5.12 -8.78 -21.46
N SER A 342 -4.60 -9.75 -22.19
CA SER A 342 -3.35 -9.55 -22.92
C SER A 342 -3.48 -8.57 -24.10
N TRP A 343 -4.64 -8.53 -24.75
CA TRP A 343 -4.97 -7.49 -25.73
C TRP A 343 -5.09 -6.11 -25.07
N GLN A 344 -5.72 -6.02 -23.89
CA GLN A 344 -5.81 -4.77 -23.12
C GLN A 344 -4.42 -4.21 -22.78
N LEU A 345 -3.46 -5.08 -22.44
CA LEU A 345 -2.07 -4.71 -22.15
C LEU A 345 -1.26 -4.34 -23.41
N GLY A 346 -1.77 -4.63 -24.61
CA GLY A 346 -1.06 -4.41 -25.87
C GLY A 346 0.10 -5.39 -26.10
N TRP A 347 0.00 -6.60 -25.55
CA TRP A 347 1.02 -7.64 -25.73
C TRP A 347 0.84 -8.44 -27.01
N TYR A 348 -0.38 -8.48 -27.55
CA TYR A 348 -0.72 -9.19 -28.77
C TYR A 348 -1.55 -8.29 -29.68
N GLU A 349 -1.39 -8.48 -30.99
CA GLU A 349 -2.06 -7.70 -32.04
C GLU A 349 -3.11 -8.53 -32.78
#